data_AF-A0A3Q3H413-F1
#
_entry.id   AF-A0A3Q3H413-F1
#
_cell.length_a   1.000
_cell.length_b   1.000
_cell.length_c   1.000
_cell.angle_alpha   90.00
_cell.angle_beta   90.00
_cell.angle_gamma   90.00
#
_symmetry.space_group_name_H-M   'P 1'
#
loop_
_entity.id
_entity.type
_entity.pdbx_description
1 polymer ?
#
loop_
_entity_poly.entity_id
_entity_poly.type
_entity_poly.pdbx_seq_one_letter_code
_entity_poly.pdbx_strand_id
1 'polypeptide(L)'
;SAQSLSITRSVVLKLWYGLPDSVGTVVGIDLGTTYSCVGVFKNGRVEIIANDQGSRITPSYVAFTSEGERLIGDAAKNQLTSNPENTVFDAKRLIGRPFLVSFELHSLFVTLIHVDIGGGTMKTFAPEEISAMVLTKMKETAEAYLGYTCCGHCPAYFNDAQRQATKDAATIAGLNVMRFINEPTAAAIAYGLDKRDGEKKILVFDLGGGTFDVSLGDTHLGGEDFDQRVMEHFIKLYKKKTGKDVRKDNRAVQKLRREVEKAKRALSAQHQARIEIESFFEGEDFSETLTRAKKTVTLDLFRSTMKPVQKVLDYSDLKKPDIDEIVLVGGSTRIPKIQQLVKEFFNGKEPCRGINPDEAVAYGAAVQAGVLSGDKDTGRLSSSHII
;
A
#
# COMPACT_ATOMS: atom_id res chain seq x y z
N SER A 1 16.47 18.80 -39.81
CA SER A 1 15.59 17.68 -40.15
C SER A 1 14.25 17.82 -39.41
N ALA A 2 13.37 18.68 -39.93
CA ALA A 2 12.04 18.93 -39.34
C ALA A 2 11.03 17.78 -39.52
N GLN A 3 11.39 16.74 -40.29
CA GLN A 3 10.58 15.54 -40.51
C GLN A 3 10.66 14.49 -39.39
N SER A 4 11.69 14.47 -38.54
CA SER A 4 11.75 13.51 -37.42
C SER A 4 10.90 13.94 -36.22
N LEU A 5 10.74 15.26 -36.00
CA LEU A 5 9.91 15.84 -34.94
C LEU A 5 8.40 15.75 -35.20
N SER A 6 7.95 15.67 -36.46
CA SER A 6 6.52 15.51 -36.77
C SER A 6 6.03 14.07 -36.60
N ILE A 7 6.93 13.09 -36.76
CA ILE A 7 6.62 11.66 -36.55
C ILE A 7 6.46 11.37 -35.05
N THR A 8 7.27 11.97 -34.18
CA THR A 8 7.13 11.76 -32.72
C THR A 8 5.83 12.37 -32.18
N ARG A 9 5.43 13.57 -32.64
CA ARG A 9 4.13 14.17 -32.27
C ARG A 9 2.93 13.41 -32.85
N SER A 10 3.03 12.90 -34.08
CA SER A 10 1.92 12.19 -34.73
C SER A 10 1.73 10.76 -34.22
N VAL A 11 2.80 10.08 -33.79
CA VAL A 11 2.71 8.75 -33.16
C VAL A 11 2.19 8.87 -31.73
N VAL A 12 2.56 9.93 -31.00
CA VAL A 12 1.96 10.22 -29.68
C VAL A 12 0.49 10.59 -29.80
N LEU A 13 0.04 11.33 -30.83
CA LEU A 13 -1.40 11.61 -31.03
C LEU A 13 -2.20 10.40 -31.53
N LYS A 14 -1.61 9.49 -32.33
CA LYS A 14 -2.35 8.34 -32.89
C LYS A 14 -2.65 7.23 -31.88
N LEU A 15 -1.96 7.20 -30.74
CA LEU A 15 -2.31 6.31 -29.62
C LEU A 15 -3.53 6.78 -28.81
N TRP A 16 -4.11 7.95 -29.13
CA TRP A 16 -5.21 8.55 -28.37
C TRP A 16 -6.59 8.45 -29.06
N TYR A 17 -6.65 8.01 -30.32
CA TYR A 17 -7.90 7.90 -31.10
C TYR A 17 -8.56 6.51 -31.00
N GLY A 18 -8.71 6.01 -29.77
CA GLY A 18 -9.42 4.76 -29.49
C GLY A 18 -10.18 4.75 -28.17
N LEU A 19 -10.36 5.90 -27.51
CA LEU A 19 -11.17 6.01 -26.30
C LEU A 19 -12.59 6.47 -26.69
N PRO A 20 -13.66 5.81 -26.21
CA PRO A 20 -15.04 6.20 -26.50
C PRO A 20 -15.33 7.63 -25.98
N ASP A 21 -16.29 8.31 -26.63
CA ASP A 21 -16.58 9.76 -26.54
C ASP A 21 -16.93 10.30 -25.14
N SER A 22 -17.05 9.44 -24.11
CA SER A 22 -16.86 9.83 -22.71
C SER A 22 -16.55 8.58 -21.87
N VAL A 23 -15.36 8.51 -21.30
CA VAL A 23 -14.95 7.41 -20.39
C VAL A 23 -15.55 7.53 -18.99
N GLY A 24 -16.50 8.45 -18.76
CA GLY A 24 -17.10 8.71 -17.45
C GLY A 24 -16.09 9.23 -16.41
N THR A 25 -16.51 9.30 -15.15
CA THR A 25 -15.58 9.66 -14.07
C THR A 25 -14.60 8.52 -13.81
N VAL A 26 -13.31 8.88 -13.88
CA VAL A 26 -12.17 7.97 -13.62
C VAL A 26 -11.63 8.26 -12.24
N VAL A 27 -11.36 7.22 -11.45
CA VAL A 27 -10.84 7.34 -10.08
C VAL A 27 -9.37 6.92 -9.98
N GLY A 28 -8.63 7.49 -9.05
CA GLY A 28 -7.31 7.00 -8.66
C GLY A 28 -7.44 6.00 -7.53
N ILE A 29 -6.94 4.78 -7.68
CA ILE A 29 -6.96 3.78 -6.61
C ILE A 29 -5.52 3.35 -6.31
N ASP A 30 -5.10 3.62 -5.08
CA ASP A 30 -3.94 2.97 -4.48
C ASP A 30 -4.40 1.62 -3.89
N LEU A 31 -3.97 0.52 -4.51
CA LEU A 31 -4.15 -0.84 -4.00
C LEU A 31 -2.92 -1.21 -3.18
N GLY A 32 -2.91 -0.90 -1.89
CA GLY A 32 -1.78 -1.16 -1.01
C GLY A 32 -1.81 -2.54 -0.34
N THR A 33 -0.68 -2.95 0.24
CA THR A 33 -0.56 -4.27 0.90
C THR A 33 -1.48 -4.40 2.11
N THR A 34 -1.49 -3.37 2.96
CA THR A 34 -2.24 -3.37 4.23
C THR A 34 -3.46 -2.46 4.20
N TYR A 35 -3.39 -1.38 3.42
CA TYR A 35 -4.46 -0.42 3.24
C TYR A 35 -4.54 0.00 1.77
N SER A 36 -5.75 0.23 1.28
CA SER A 36 -6.05 0.84 -0.01
C SER A 36 -6.69 2.21 0.19
N CYS A 37 -6.53 3.08 -0.80
CA CYS A 37 -7.08 4.43 -0.80
C CYS A 37 -7.65 4.77 -2.18
N VAL A 38 -8.74 5.52 -2.22
CA VAL A 38 -9.39 5.95 -3.47
C VAL A 38 -9.60 7.46 -3.46
N GLY A 39 -9.28 8.09 -4.59
CA GLY A 39 -9.46 9.52 -4.80
C GLY A 39 -10.06 9.81 -6.17
N VAL A 40 -10.68 10.99 -6.29
CA VAL A 40 -11.22 11.50 -7.55
C VAL A 40 -10.76 12.93 -7.76
N PHE A 41 -10.47 13.30 -9.01
CA PHE A 41 -10.25 14.70 -9.36
C PHE A 41 -11.58 15.33 -9.78
N LYS A 42 -12.06 16.30 -9.00
CA LYS A 42 -13.35 16.96 -9.21
C LYS A 42 -13.25 18.44 -8.83
N ASN A 43 -13.88 19.31 -9.62
CA ASN A 43 -13.93 20.77 -9.35
C ASN A 43 -12.53 21.40 -9.17
N GLY A 44 -11.57 20.99 -9.99
CA GLY A 44 -10.21 21.53 -9.96
C GLY A 44 -9.32 21.08 -8.79
N ARG A 45 -9.76 20.10 -7.99
CA ARG A 45 -8.97 19.55 -6.88
C ARG A 45 -9.13 18.04 -6.77
N VAL A 46 -8.21 17.40 -6.06
CA VAL A 46 -8.37 16.00 -5.66
C VAL A 46 -9.19 15.92 -4.37
N GLU A 47 -10.12 14.98 -4.35
CA GLU A 47 -10.89 14.60 -3.16
C GLU A 47 -10.58 13.14 -2.85
N ILE A 48 -9.97 12.90 -1.68
CA ILE A 48 -9.78 11.56 -1.12
C ILE A 48 -11.08 11.14 -0.45
N ILE A 49 -11.62 10.00 -0.87
CA ILE A 49 -12.97 9.58 -0.52
C ILE A 49 -12.92 8.71 0.74
N ALA A 50 -13.72 9.07 1.74
CA ALA A 50 -13.88 8.28 2.94
C ALA A 50 -14.84 7.11 2.68
N ASN A 51 -14.57 5.95 3.29
CA ASN A 51 -15.44 4.79 3.27
C ASN A 51 -16.67 4.97 4.18
N ASP A 52 -17.53 3.94 4.25
CA ASP A 52 -18.76 3.96 5.06
C ASP A 52 -18.52 4.09 6.58
N GLN A 53 -17.29 3.89 7.07
CA GLN A 53 -16.88 4.14 8.45
C GLN A 53 -16.24 5.53 8.66
N GLY A 54 -16.17 6.36 7.61
CA GLY A 54 -15.53 7.67 7.64
C GLY A 54 -14.01 7.65 7.54
N SER A 55 -13.39 6.49 7.24
CA SER A 55 -11.94 6.38 7.07
C SER A 55 -11.53 6.63 5.61
N ARG A 56 -10.47 7.41 5.39
CA ARG A 56 -9.91 7.69 4.06
C ARG A 56 -9.02 6.58 3.49
N ILE A 57 -8.67 5.62 4.33
CA ILE A 57 -7.94 4.41 3.96
C ILE A 57 -8.72 3.20 4.45
N THR A 58 -8.82 2.17 3.62
CA THR A 58 -9.56 0.95 3.95
C THR A 58 -8.59 -0.22 4.03
N PRO A 59 -8.63 -1.06 5.08
CA PRO A 59 -7.77 -2.23 5.16
C PRO A 59 -7.90 -3.14 3.92
N SER A 60 -6.78 -3.64 3.40
CA SER A 60 -6.75 -4.63 2.31
C SER A 60 -7.04 -6.04 2.83
N TYR A 61 -8.20 -6.21 3.45
CA TYR A 61 -8.63 -7.42 4.16
C TYR A 61 -9.96 -7.92 3.57
N VAL A 62 -10.07 -9.24 3.46
CA VAL A 62 -11.30 -9.95 3.08
C VAL A 62 -11.54 -11.05 4.09
N ALA A 63 -12.77 -11.24 4.55
CA ALA A 63 -13.13 -12.36 5.41
C ALA A 63 -14.44 -13.02 4.98
N PHE A 64 -14.56 -14.30 5.30
CA PHE A 64 -15.78 -15.07 5.09
C PHE A 64 -16.29 -15.58 6.43
N THR A 65 -17.53 -15.24 6.76
CA THR A 65 -18.18 -15.65 8.01
C THR A 65 -18.72 -17.08 7.92
N SER A 66 -19.01 -17.69 9.07
CA SER A 66 -19.64 -19.02 9.13
C SER A 66 -21.00 -19.07 8.44
N GLU A 67 -21.71 -17.93 8.40
CA GLU A 67 -23.02 -17.76 7.77
C GLU A 67 -22.92 -17.53 6.25
N GLY A 68 -21.71 -17.41 5.71
CA GLY A 68 -21.44 -17.20 4.30
C GLY A 68 -21.47 -15.75 3.83
N GLU A 69 -21.50 -14.79 4.75
CA GLU A 69 -21.31 -13.38 4.45
C GLU A 69 -19.83 -13.09 4.15
N ARG A 70 -19.58 -12.32 3.09
CA ARG A 70 -18.24 -11.83 2.72
C ARG A 70 -18.04 -10.40 3.23
N LEU A 71 -17.09 -10.22 4.14
CA LEU A 71 -16.69 -8.94 4.69
C LEU A 71 -15.43 -8.43 3.97
N ILE A 72 -15.33 -7.12 3.76
CA ILE A 72 -14.18 -6.48 3.11
C ILE A 72 -13.83 -5.19 3.88
N GLY A 73 -12.55 -4.89 4.05
CA GLY A 73 -12.11 -3.66 4.71
C GLY A 73 -12.13 -3.74 6.24
N ASP A 74 -12.62 -2.68 6.88
CA ASP A 74 -12.63 -2.55 8.34
C ASP A 74 -13.39 -3.70 9.03
N ALA A 75 -14.54 -4.10 8.48
CA ALA A 75 -15.33 -5.21 9.01
C ALA A 75 -14.52 -6.53 9.03
N ALA A 76 -13.82 -6.85 7.95
CA ALA A 76 -12.98 -8.04 7.85
C ALA A 76 -11.81 -8.00 8.86
N LYS A 77 -11.13 -6.85 8.96
CA LYS A 77 -10.01 -6.64 9.89
C LYS A 77 -10.46 -6.75 11.36
N ASN A 78 -11.64 -6.22 11.70
CA ASN A 78 -12.15 -6.21 13.07
C ASN A 78 -12.40 -7.62 13.61
N GLN A 79 -12.85 -8.55 12.77
CA GLN A 79 -13.14 -9.94 13.16
C GLN A 79 -11.96 -10.92 12.97
N LEU A 80 -10.78 -10.44 12.56
CA LEU A 80 -9.57 -11.26 12.36
C LEU A 80 -9.26 -12.17 13.57
N THR A 81 -9.40 -11.66 14.79
CA THR A 81 -9.05 -12.45 15.99
C THR A 81 -10.08 -13.50 16.37
N SER A 82 -11.32 -13.39 15.89
CA SER A 82 -12.36 -14.41 16.11
C SER A 82 -12.42 -15.44 14.99
N ASN A 83 -11.98 -15.08 13.78
CA ASN A 83 -12.04 -15.93 12.59
C ASN A 83 -10.73 -15.84 11.78
N PRO A 84 -9.58 -16.24 12.36
CA PRO A 84 -8.27 -16.01 11.74
C PRO A 84 -8.04 -16.84 10.47
N GLU A 85 -8.65 -18.02 10.36
CA GLU A 85 -8.41 -18.95 9.25
C GLU A 85 -9.15 -18.56 7.97
N ASN A 86 -10.30 -17.88 8.10
CA ASN A 86 -11.10 -17.41 6.97
C ASN A 86 -10.98 -15.89 6.76
N THR A 87 -9.93 -15.28 7.30
CA THR A 87 -9.59 -13.86 7.09
C THR A 87 -8.29 -13.75 6.32
N VAL A 88 -8.37 -13.17 5.14
CA VAL A 88 -7.28 -13.06 4.16
C VAL A 88 -6.80 -11.61 4.09
N PHE A 89 -5.48 -11.43 4.09
CA PHE A 89 -4.79 -10.16 3.93
C PHE A 89 -3.43 -10.40 3.26
N ASP A 90 -2.66 -9.34 3.00
CA ASP A 90 -1.34 -9.40 2.34
C ASP A 90 -1.37 -10.03 0.92
N ALA A 91 -2.54 -10.10 0.28
CA ALA A 91 -2.69 -10.65 -1.08
C ALA A 91 -1.77 -9.95 -2.10
N LYS A 92 -1.45 -8.66 -1.90
CA LYS A 92 -0.49 -7.90 -2.72
C LYS A 92 0.93 -8.49 -2.70
N ARG A 93 1.32 -9.20 -1.65
CA ARG A 93 2.62 -9.90 -1.60
C ARG A 93 2.62 -11.19 -2.43
N LEU A 94 1.44 -11.74 -2.74
CA LEU A 94 1.26 -13.00 -3.47
C LEU A 94 1.00 -12.80 -4.97
N ILE A 95 0.32 -11.70 -5.34
CA ILE A 95 -0.12 -11.43 -6.71
C ILE A 95 1.03 -11.49 -7.73
N GLY A 96 0.78 -12.13 -8.88
CA GLY A 96 1.73 -12.20 -10.01
C GLY A 96 3.06 -12.90 -9.71
N ARG A 97 3.17 -13.67 -8.62
CA ARG A 97 4.37 -14.45 -8.29
C ARG A 97 4.21 -15.92 -8.71
N PRO A 98 5.27 -16.55 -9.23
CA PRO A 98 5.26 -17.98 -9.48
C PRO A 98 5.21 -18.76 -8.16
N PHE A 99 4.64 -19.97 -8.21
CA PHE A 99 4.76 -20.96 -7.13
C PHE A 99 6.25 -21.29 -6.95
N LEU A 100 6.89 -20.75 -5.91
CA LEU A 100 8.24 -21.16 -5.52
C LEU A 100 8.14 -22.28 -4.49
N VAL A 101 8.28 -23.52 -4.97
CA VAL A 101 8.55 -24.68 -4.11
C VAL A 101 10.03 -24.61 -3.72
N SER A 102 10.35 -23.98 -2.60
CA SER A 102 11.66 -24.11 -1.96
C SER A 102 11.50 -24.77 -0.59
N PHE A 103 12.27 -25.83 -0.36
CA PHE A 103 12.06 -26.84 0.68
C PHE A 103 12.73 -26.52 2.03
N GLU A 104 13.20 -25.30 2.28
CA GLU A 104 14.08 -25.01 3.43
C GLU A 104 13.52 -24.09 4.53
N LEU A 105 12.28 -23.61 4.43
CA LEU A 105 11.61 -22.89 5.52
C LEU A 105 10.21 -23.47 5.70
N HIS A 106 9.83 -23.76 6.95
CA HIS A 106 8.50 -24.26 7.35
C HIS A 106 7.39 -23.23 7.08
N SER A 107 7.13 -22.94 5.81
CA SER A 107 6.06 -22.09 5.31
C SER A 107 5.73 -22.59 3.91
N LEU A 108 4.71 -23.44 3.80
CA LEU A 108 4.22 -23.92 2.51
C LEU A 108 3.66 -22.71 1.75
N PHE A 109 4.44 -22.17 0.81
CA PHE A 109 3.98 -21.20 -0.19
C PHE A 109 3.06 -21.91 -1.19
N VAL A 110 1.82 -22.15 -0.77
CA VAL A 110 0.74 -22.40 -1.72
C VAL A 110 0.17 -21.04 -2.07
N THR A 111 0.36 -20.61 -3.32
CA THR A 111 -0.14 -19.35 -3.90
C THR A 111 -1.68 -19.31 -4.01
N LEU A 112 -2.37 -20.29 -3.45
CA LEU A 112 -3.81 -20.45 -3.47
C LEU A 112 -4.36 -20.28 -2.06
N ILE A 113 -5.39 -19.45 -1.98
CA ILE A 113 -5.99 -19.03 -0.71
C ILE A 113 -7.19 -19.93 -0.48
N HIS A 114 -7.05 -20.88 0.43
CA HIS A 114 -8.10 -21.83 0.79
C HIS A 114 -8.84 -21.35 2.04
N VAL A 115 -10.14 -21.08 1.91
CA VAL A 115 -10.98 -20.57 3.00
C VAL A 115 -12.34 -21.25 2.98
N ASP A 116 -12.96 -21.40 4.15
CA ASP A 116 -14.37 -21.77 4.26
C ASP A 116 -15.22 -20.53 3.97
N ILE A 117 -16.07 -20.60 2.93
CA ILE A 117 -16.97 -19.51 2.54
C ILE A 117 -18.35 -19.62 3.19
N GLY A 118 -18.50 -20.48 4.20
CA GLY A 118 -19.73 -20.67 4.97
C GLY A 118 -20.21 -22.12 4.94
N GLY A 119 -20.70 -22.60 6.09
CA GLY A 119 -21.28 -23.94 6.22
C GLY A 119 -20.34 -25.11 5.91
N GLY A 120 -19.01 -24.93 6.03
CA GLY A 120 -18.02 -25.95 5.70
C GLY A 120 -17.64 -26.00 4.21
N THR A 121 -18.08 -25.02 3.42
CA THR A 121 -17.83 -24.99 1.98
C THR A 121 -16.44 -24.41 1.72
N MET A 122 -15.47 -25.28 1.51
CA MET A 122 -14.11 -24.84 1.16
C MET A 122 -14.06 -24.30 -0.27
N LYS A 123 -13.51 -23.10 -0.42
CA LYS A 123 -13.22 -22.49 -1.71
C LYS A 123 -11.76 -22.07 -1.81
N THR A 124 -11.23 -22.19 -3.01
CA THR A 124 -9.89 -21.76 -3.38
C THR A 124 -10.00 -20.47 -4.19
N PHE A 125 -9.25 -19.45 -3.78
CA PHE A 125 -9.13 -18.19 -4.49
C PHE A 125 -7.70 -17.95 -4.96
N ALA A 126 -7.56 -17.37 -6.14
CA ALA A 126 -6.33 -16.75 -6.58
C ALA A 126 -6.11 -15.41 -5.85
N PRO A 127 -4.86 -14.94 -5.64
CA PRO A 127 -4.58 -13.63 -5.05
C PRO A 127 -5.24 -12.46 -5.81
N GLU A 128 -5.41 -12.61 -7.11
CA GLU A 128 -6.11 -11.67 -8.00
C GLU A 128 -7.58 -11.55 -7.62
N GLU A 129 -8.25 -12.64 -7.24
CA GLU A 129 -9.66 -12.62 -6.82
C GLU A 129 -9.83 -11.91 -5.46
N ILE A 130 -8.90 -12.11 -4.53
CA ILE A 130 -8.91 -11.39 -3.24
C ILE A 130 -8.65 -9.89 -3.46
N SER A 131 -7.69 -9.56 -4.32
CA SER A 131 -7.39 -8.18 -4.70
C SER A 131 -8.58 -7.53 -5.42
N ALA A 132 -9.30 -8.30 -6.25
CA ALA A 132 -10.52 -7.84 -6.92
C ALA A 132 -11.61 -7.48 -5.91
N MET A 133 -11.79 -8.26 -4.84
CA MET A 133 -12.75 -7.93 -3.78
C MET A 133 -12.39 -6.59 -3.09
N VAL A 134 -11.12 -6.35 -2.81
CA VAL A 134 -10.66 -5.06 -2.27
C VAL A 134 -10.91 -3.91 -3.27
N LEU A 135 -10.62 -4.12 -4.55
CA LEU A 135 -10.91 -3.15 -5.61
C LEU A 135 -12.41 -2.86 -5.75
N THR A 136 -13.26 -3.88 -5.64
CA THR A 136 -14.72 -3.73 -5.61
C THR A 136 -15.14 -2.83 -4.44
N LYS A 137 -14.57 -3.02 -3.25
CA LYS A 137 -14.87 -2.13 -2.11
C LYS A 137 -14.44 -0.68 -2.37
N MET A 138 -13.32 -0.47 -3.06
CA MET A 138 -12.85 0.88 -3.41
C MET A 138 -13.74 1.53 -4.45
N LYS A 139 -14.21 0.75 -5.43
CA LYS A 139 -15.22 1.14 -6.42
C LYS A 139 -16.52 1.52 -5.73
N GLU A 140 -17.09 0.66 -4.89
CA GLU A 140 -18.32 0.93 -4.13
C GLU A 140 -18.21 2.20 -3.29
N THR A 141 -17.05 2.42 -2.65
CA THR A 141 -16.77 3.63 -1.88
C THR A 141 -16.82 4.88 -2.77
N ALA A 142 -16.22 4.84 -3.95
CA ALA A 142 -16.26 5.94 -4.90
C ALA A 142 -17.67 6.16 -5.47
N GLU A 143 -18.39 5.08 -5.82
CA GLU A 143 -19.75 5.16 -6.37
C GLU A 143 -20.75 5.72 -5.36
N ALA A 144 -20.64 5.33 -4.08
CA ALA A 144 -21.44 5.90 -3.00
C ALA A 144 -21.21 7.41 -2.84
N TYR A 145 -19.98 7.87 -3.02
CA TYR A 145 -19.62 9.29 -2.97
C TYR A 145 -20.11 10.07 -4.20
N LEU A 146 -19.96 9.48 -5.39
CA LEU A 146 -20.30 10.13 -6.66
C LEU A 146 -21.80 10.12 -6.96
N GLY A 147 -22.53 9.12 -6.48
CA GLY A 147 -23.94 8.88 -6.77
C GLY A 147 -24.19 8.20 -8.12
N TYR A 148 -23.14 7.71 -8.79
CA TYR A 148 -23.20 7.01 -10.08
C TYR A 148 -21.98 6.09 -10.25
N THR A 149 -22.06 5.16 -11.21
CA THR A 149 -21.02 4.16 -11.51
C THR A 149 -19.75 4.81 -12.07
N CYS A 150 -18.57 4.47 -11.51
CA CYS A 150 -17.28 4.92 -12.05
C CYS A 150 -16.72 3.93 -13.08
N CYS A 151 -16.14 4.43 -14.17
CA CYS A 151 -15.84 3.61 -15.35
C CYS A 151 -14.39 3.10 -15.41
N GLY A 152 -13.45 3.68 -14.66
CA GLY A 152 -12.06 3.23 -14.72
C GLY A 152 -11.20 3.66 -13.54
N HIS A 153 -10.04 3.01 -13.41
CA HIS A 153 -9.05 3.35 -12.38
C HIS A 153 -7.59 3.32 -12.87
N CYS A 154 -6.72 3.98 -12.10
CA CYS A 154 -5.27 3.97 -12.30
C CYS A 154 -4.54 3.23 -11.16
N PRO A 155 -4.17 1.95 -11.33
CA PRO A 155 -3.41 1.18 -10.33
C PRO A 155 -1.92 1.55 -10.28
N ALA A 156 -1.29 1.17 -9.18
CA ALA A 156 0.09 1.52 -8.86
C ALA A 156 1.12 0.39 -9.16
N TYR A 157 2.42 0.70 -9.02
CA TYR A 157 3.60 0.02 -9.58
C TYR A 157 3.67 -1.51 -9.45
N PHE A 158 4.19 -2.18 -10.48
CA PHE A 158 4.52 -3.60 -10.46
C PHE A 158 5.48 -4.01 -11.60
N ASN A 159 6.09 -5.20 -11.53
CA ASN A 159 6.71 -5.83 -12.70
C ASN A 159 5.64 -6.34 -13.69
N ASP A 160 6.02 -6.76 -14.90
CA ASP A 160 5.04 -7.11 -15.94
C ASP A 160 4.02 -8.17 -15.52
N ALA A 161 4.46 -9.23 -14.82
CA ALA A 161 3.58 -10.28 -14.33
C ALA A 161 2.60 -9.77 -13.26
N GLN A 162 3.10 -8.98 -12.31
CA GLN A 162 2.28 -8.41 -11.25
C GLN A 162 1.34 -7.30 -11.77
N ARG A 163 1.73 -6.56 -12.82
CA ARG A 163 0.85 -5.60 -13.52
C ARG A 163 -0.29 -6.33 -14.20
N GLN A 164 0.01 -7.42 -14.91
CA GLN A 164 -1.02 -8.22 -15.57
C GLN A 164 -1.99 -8.80 -14.54
N ALA A 165 -1.49 -9.42 -13.48
CA ALA A 165 -2.32 -9.96 -12.41
C ALA A 165 -3.19 -8.88 -11.71
N THR A 166 -2.64 -7.68 -11.50
CA THR A 166 -3.42 -6.54 -10.97
C THR A 166 -4.48 -6.06 -11.96
N LYS A 167 -4.20 -6.11 -13.28
CA LYS A 167 -5.18 -5.81 -14.34
C LYS A 167 -6.31 -6.84 -14.35
N ASP A 168 -5.98 -8.11 -14.13
CA ASP A 168 -6.95 -9.19 -14.07
C ASP A 168 -7.84 -9.01 -12.84
N ALA A 169 -7.26 -8.68 -11.67
CA ALA A 169 -8.01 -8.33 -10.46
C ALA A 169 -8.99 -7.15 -10.70
N ALA A 170 -8.54 -6.11 -11.39
CA ALA A 170 -9.39 -4.99 -11.76
C ALA A 170 -10.53 -5.38 -12.72
N THR A 171 -10.23 -6.24 -13.69
CA THR A 171 -11.21 -6.76 -14.64
C THR A 171 -12.28 -7.58 -13.91
N ILE A 172 -11.89 -8.41 -12.95
CA ILE A 172 -12.79 -9.18 -12.08
C ILE A 172 -13.67 -8.23 -11.23
N ALA A 173 -13.12 -7.12 -10.75
CA ALA A 173 -13.86 -6.08 -10.02
C ALA A 173 -14.79 -5.24 -10.92
N GLY A 174 -14.82 -5.48 -12.24
CA GLY A 174 -15.61 -4.72 -13.20
C GLY A 174 -15.12 -3.28 -13.34
N LEU A 175 -13.81 -3.08 -13.29
CA LEU A 175 -13.14 -1.80 -13.55
C LEU A 175 -12.34 -1.86 -14.85
N ASN A 176 -12.42 -0.81 -15.66
CA ASN A 176 -11.54 -0.67 -16.82
C ASN A 176 -10.23 0.01 -16.41
N VAL A 177 -9.10 -0.69 -16.55
CA VAL A 177 -7.78 -0.13 -16.23
C VAL A 177 -7.31 0.78 -17.36
N MET A 178 -7.40 2.10 -17.15
CA MET A 178 -6.99 3.06 -18.18
C MET A 178 -5.47 3.19 -18.26
N ARG A 179 -4.80 3.25 -17.12
CA ARG A 179 -3.34 3.45 -17.06
C ARG A 179 -2.78 2.96 -15.74
N PHE A 180 -1.67 2.22 -15.79
CA PHE A 180 -0.87 2.00 -14.59
C PHE A 180 0.05 3.20 -14.36
N ILE A 181 0.11 3.69 -13.13
CA ILE A 181 1.10 4.64 -12.66
C ILE A 181 2.04 3.95 -11.66
N ASN A 182 3.25 4.45 -11.44
CA ASN A 182 4.10 3.90 -10.40
C ASN A 182 3.82 4.64 -9.09
N GLU A 183 3.83 3.96 -7.93
CA GLU A 183 3.59 4.58 -6.60
C GLU A 183 4.47 5.81 -6.36
N PRO A 184 5.80 5.75 -6.53
CA PRO A 184 6.64 6.92 -6.35
C PRO A 184 6.36 8.03 -7.37
N THR A 185 5.95 7.69 -8.60
CA THR A 185 5.56 8.67 -9.62
C THR A 185 4.25 9.36 -9.24
N ALA A 186 3.25 8.62 -8.76
CA ALA A 186 2.00 9.19 -8.29
C ALA A 186 2.25 10.14 -7.11
N ALA A 187 3.07 9.73 -6.13
CA ALA A 187 3.44 10.60 -5.04
C ALA A 187 4.22 11.85 -5.49
N ALA A 188 5.08 11.74 -6.50
CA ALA A 188 5.75 12.89 -7.11
C ALA A 188 4.76 13.85 -7.77
N ILE A 189 3.72 13.35 -8.46
CA ILE A 189 2.62 14.17 -9.00
C ILE A 189 1.88 14.89 -7.87
N ALA A 190 1.54 14.17 -6.78
CA ALA A 190 0.89 14.76 -5.63
C ALA A 190 1.72 15.88 -4.99
N TYR A 191 3.05 15.74 -4.99
CA TYR A 191 3.97 16.78 -4.53
C TYR A 191 4.15 17.95 -5.48
N GLY A 192 4.23 17.67 -6.77
CA GLY A 192 4.60 18.63 -7.80
C GLY A 192 3.44 19.49 -8.31
N LEU A 193 2.18 19.08 -8.10
CA LEU A 193 1.00 19.66 -8.76
C LEU A 193 0.93 21.19 -8.68
N ASP A 194 1.23 21.76 -7.51
CA ASP A 194 1.14 23.20 -7.26
C ASP A 194 2.49 23.93 -7.31
N LYS A 195 3.59 23.21 -7.55
CA LYS A 195 4.94 23.78 -7.52
C LYS A 195 5.33 24.36 -8.88
N ARG A 196 5.92 25.57 -8.87
CA ARG A 196 6.37 26.28 -10.08
C ARG A 196 7.87 26.59 -10.08
N ASP A 197 8.64 25.84 -9.29
CA ASP A 197 10.03 26.18 -8.94
C ASP A 197 11.08 25.76 -9.98
N GLY A 198 10.71 25.66 -11.26
CA GLY A 198 11.59 25.13 -12.31
C GLY A 198 11.89 23.63 -12.15
N GLU A 199 12.95 23.16 -12.81
CA GLU A 199 13.37 21.76 -12.77
C GLU A 199 13.99 21.43 -11.40
N LYS A 200 13.51 20.36 -10.75
CA LYS A 200 14.00 19.87 -9.46
C LYS A 200 14.22 18.36 -9.51
N LYS A 201 15.29 17.91 -8.86
CA LYS A 201 15.60 16.49 -8.62
C LYS A 201 14.96 16.05 -7.31
N ILE A 202 13.89 15.27 -7.43
CA ILE A 202 13.09 14.81 -6.29
C ILE A 202 13.39 13.33 -6.03
N LEU A 203 13.70 13.00 -4.78
CA LEU A 203 13.80 11.62 -4.33
C LEU A 203 12.55 11.23 -3.56
N VAL A 204 11.80 10.25 -4.07
CA VAL A 204 10.65 9.68 -3.39
C VAL A 204 11.10 8.44 -2.62
N PHE A 205 10.85 8.44 -1.32
CA PHE A 205 11.11 7.32 -0.42
C PHE A 205 9.77 6.77 0.05
N ASP A 206 9.33 5.68 -0.58
CA ASP A 206 8.05 5.05 -0.31
C ASP A 206 8.24 3.78 0.51
N LEU A 207 7.84 3.80 1.78
CA LEU A 207 7.92 2.64 2.67
C LEU A 207 6.52 2.33 3.19
N GLY A 208 5.85 1.40 2.51
CA GLY A 208 4.48 1.01 2.77
C GLY A 208 4.32 -0.11 3.81
N GLY A 209 3.22 -0.83 3.69
CA GLY A 209 2.89 -2.00 4.53
C GLY A 209 3.69 -3.25 4.17
N GLY A 210 4.04 -3.44 2.90
CA GLY A 210 4.84 -4.59 2.49
C GLY A 210 5.79 -4.41 1.31
N THR A 211 5.87 -3.20 0.76
CA THR A 211 6.80 -2.83 -0.29
C THR A 211 7.61 -1.61 0.14
N PHE A 212 8.83 -1.54 -0.36
CA PHE A 212 9.72 -0.40 -0.20
C PHE A 212 10.22 0.04 -1.58
N ASP A 213 9.87 1.24 -2.02
CA ASP A 213 10.19 1.75 -3.33
C ASP A 213 10.95 3.09 -3.25
N VAL A 214 12.07 3.16 -3.95
CA VAL A 214 12.85 4.40 -4.15
C VAL A 214 13.13 4.54 -5.65
N SER A 215 12.13 4.61 -6.52
CA SER A 215 12.24 4.46 -7.99
C SER A 215 12.83 3.11 -8.48
N LEU A 216 13.64 2.42 -7.66
CA LEU A 216 14.03 1.02 -7.66
C LEU A 216 13.59 0.45 -6.30
N GLY A 217 12.91 -0.70 -6.29
CA GLY A 217 12.21 -1.19 -5.10
C GLY A 217 12.64 -2.57 -4.59
N ASP A 218 12.39 -2.79 -3.30
CA ASP A 218 12.29 -4.10 -2.65
C ASP A 218 10.79 -4.41 -2.44
N THR A 219 10.28 -5.39 -3.17
CA THR A 219 8.86 -5.76 -3.14
C THR A 219 8.45 -6.62 -1.92
N HIS A 220 9.34 -6.80 -0.94
CA HIS A 220 9.08 -7.56 0.29
C HIS A 220 9.66 -6.92 1.56
N LEU A 221 9.74 -5.60 1.62
CA LEU A 221 10.15 -4.90 2.83
C LEU A 221 9.12 -3.84 3.20
N GLY A 222 8.51 -3.94 4.39
CA GLY A 222 7.55 -2.95 4.84
C GLY A 222 7.12 -3.09 6.29
N GLY A 223 6.02 -2.42 6.62
CA GLY A 223 5.43 -2.38 7.96
C GLY A 223 5.14 -3.74 8.59
N GLU A 224 4.71 -4.72 7.79
CA GLU A 224 4.42 -6.09 8.25
C GLU A 224 5.69 -6.83 8.69
N ASP A 225 6.83 -6.58 8.05
CA ASP A 225 8.10 -7.19 8.46
C ASP A 225 8.55 -6.64 9.82
N PHE A 226 8.28 -5.36 10.09
CA PHE A 226 8.54 -4.75 11.39
C PHE A 226 7.63 -5.34 12.48
N ASP A 227 6.35 -5.55 12.16
CA ASP A 227 5.40 -6.17 13.08
C ASP A 227 5.81 -7.62 13.38
N GLN A 228 6.18 -8.39 12.36
CA GLN A 228 6.65 -9.76 12.50
C GLN A 228 7.86 -9.88 13.43
N ARG A 229 8.86 -8.99 13.32
CA ARG A 229 10.02 -8.98 14.22
C ARG A 229 9.64 -8.71 15.67
N VAL A 230 8.69 -7.81 15.90
CA VAL A 230 8.19 -7.49 17.23
C VAL A 230 7.34 -8.64 17.79
N MET A 231 6.50 -9.27 16.96
CA MET A 231 5.75 -10.48 17.33
C MET A 231 6.70 -11.61 17.74
N GLU A 232 7.74 -11.90 16.95
CA GLU A 232 8.73 -12.93 17.29
C GLU A 232 9.44 -12.65 18.62
N HIS A 233 9.75 -11.38 18.91
CA HIS A 233 10.30 -10.99 20.20
C HIS A 233 9.36 -11.35 21.34
N PHE A 234 8.07 -11.00 21.23
CA PHE A 234 7.09 -11.26 22.28
C PHE A 234 6.72 -12.74 22.41
N ILE A 235 6.66 -13.49 21.32
CA ILE A 235 6.46 -14.95 21.35
C ILE A 235 7.62 -15.62 22.09
N LYS A 236 8.87 -15.24 21.80
CA LYS A 236 10.05 -15.74 22.52
C LYS A 236 10.04 -15.34 24.00
N LEU A 237 9.64 -14.10 24.30
CA LEU A 237 9.53 -13.60 25.66
C LEU A 237 8.46 -14.36 26.45
N TYR A 238 7.29 -14.57 25.87
CA TYR A 238 6.20 -15.31 26.49
C TYR A 238 6.63 -16.74 26.81
N LYS A 239 7.19 -17.45 25.83
CA LYS A 239 7.73 -18.80 26.02
C LYS A 239 8.79 -18.86 27.11
N LYS A 240 9.67 -17.85 27.19
CA LYS A 240 10.68 -17.76 28.25
C LYS A 240 10.04 -17.57 29.65
N LYS A 241 8.95 -16.81 29.75
CA LYS A 241 8.28 -16.51 31.04
C LYS A 241 7.34 -17.62 31.50
N THR A 242 6.59 -18.23 30.59
CA THR A 242 5.51 -19.18 30.92
C THR A 242 5.82 -20.63 30.54
N GLY A 243 6.87 -20.86 29.73
CA GLY A 243 7.16 -22.17 29.14
C GLY A 243 6.26 -22.55 27.95
N LYS A 244 5.24 -21.74 27.64
CA LYS A 244 4.21 -22.05 26.63
C LYS A 244 4.54 -21.45 25.26
N ASP A 245 4.30 -22.21 24.19
CA ASP A 245 4.55 -21.76 22.81
C ASP A 245 3.24 -21.47 22.08
N VAL A 246 2.94 -20.18 21.89
CA VAL A 246 1.67 -19.70 21.31
C VAL A 246 1.59 -19.81 19.80
N ARG A 247 2.68 -20.22 19.11
CA ARG A 247 2.75 -20.22 17.64
C ARG A 247 1.72 -21.12 16.96
N LYS A 248 1.18 -22.11 17.68
CA LYS A 248 0.17 -23.04 17.17
C LYS A 248 -1.26 -22.54 17.37
N ASP A 249 -1.46 -21.45 18.11
CA ASP A 249 -2.77 -20.85 18.35
C ASP A 249 -2.93 -19.61 17.46
N ASN A 250 -3.63 -19.79 16.35
CA ASN A 250 -3.91 -18.74 15.38
C ASN A 250 -4.58 -17.52 16.03
N ARG A 251 -5.49 -17.75 16.97
CA ARG A 251 -6.21 -16.67 17.67
C ARG A 251 -5.27 -15.86 18.55
N ALA A 252 -4.42 -16.52 19.34
CA ALA A 252 -3.40 -15.85 20.16
C ALA A 252 -2.44 -15.04 19.28
N VAL A 253 -1.92 -15.64 18.20
CA VAL A 253 -1.00 -14.97 17.26
C VAL A 253 -1.63 -13.73 16.63
N GLN A 254 -2.89 -13.79 16.19
CA GLN A 254 -3.55 -12.61 15.60
C GLN A 254 -3.93 -11.55 16.64
N LYS A 255 -4.29 -11.93 17.87
CA LYS A 255 -4.45 -10.97 18.98
C LYS A 255 -3.15 -10.20 19.20
N LEU A 256 -2.01 -10.91 19.21
CA LEU A 256 -0.69 -10.28 19.34
C LEU A 256 -0.39 -9.35 18.16
N ARG A 257 -0.63 -9.77 16.91
CA ARG A 257 -0.43 -8.94 15.71
C ARG A 257 -1.16 -7.61 15.84
N ARG A 258 -2.44 -7.65 16.19
CA ARG A 258 -3.30 -6.46 16.32
C ARG A 258 -2.72 -5.46 17.32
N GLU A 259 -2.33 -5.93 18.51
CA GLU A 259 -1.78 -5.04 19.54
C GLU A 259 -0.34 -4.59 19.22
N VAL A 260 0.44 -5.40 18.50
CA VAL A 260 1.76 -4.99 17.99
C VAL A 260 1.64 -3.88 16.95
N GLU A 261 0.71 -3.96 16.00
CA GLU A 261 0.48 -2.89 15.01
C GLU A 261 0.08 -1.58 15.71
N LYS A 262 -0.86 -1.65 16.68
CA LYS A 262 -1.27 -0.50 17.50
C LYS A 262 -0.08 0.09 18.27
N ALA A 263 0.71 -0.75 18.94
CA ALA A 263 1.90 -0.32 19.66
C ALA A 263 2.95 0.30 18.73
N LYS A 264 3.16 -0.25 17.52
CA LYS A 264 4.06 0.31 16.50
C LYS A 264 3.64 1.74 16.15
N ARG A 265 2.34 1.95 15.87
CA ARG A 265 1.77 3.27 15.56
C ARG A 265 1.91 4.25 16.74
N ALA A 266 1.55 3.82 17.95
CA ALA A 266 1.71 4.64 19.16
C ALA A 266 3.17 5.06 19.38
N LEU A 267 4.12 4.15 19.15
CA LEU A 267 5.56 4.40 19.28
C LEU A 267 6.14 5.36 18.23
N SER A 268 5.39 5.76 17.22
CA SER A 268 5.79 6.85 16.33
C SER A 268 5.63 8.22 17.00
N ALA A 269 4.70 8.36 17.95
CA ALA A 269 4.51 9.57 18.76
C ALA A 269 5.08 9.44 20.18
N GLN A 270 5.05 8.24 20.76
CA GLN A 270 5.42 7.97 22.15
C GLN A 270 6.72 7.17 22.28
N HIS A 271 7.38 7.22 23.44
CA HIS A 271 8.61 6.47 23.71
C HIS A 271 8.38 5.03 24.18
N GLN A 272 7.19 4.74 24.69
CA GLN A 272 6.77 3.40 25.13
C GLN A 272 5.29 3.19 24.82
N ALA A 273 4.88 1.94 24.64
CA ALA A 273 3.49 1.52 24.48
C ALA A 273 3.27 0.22 25.26
N ARG A 274 2.13 0.09 25.91
CA ARG A 274 1.74 -1.13 26.62
C ARG A 274 0.95 -2.04 25.67
N ILE A 275 1.26 -3.32 25.68
CA ILE A 275 0.55 -4.36 24.94
C ILE A 275 -0.18 -5.19 25.99
N GLU A 276 -1.51 -5.07 26.00
CA GLU A 276 -2.40 -5.76 26.92
C GLU A 276 -3.39 -6.59 26.11
N ILE A 277 -3.47 -7.88 26.43
CA ILE A 277 -4.36 -8.82 25.75
C ILE A 277 -5.00 -9.72 26.81
N GLU A 278 -6.31 -9.57 26.98
CA GLU A 278 -7.10 -10.45 27.84
C GLU A 278 -7.27 -11.84 27.22
N SER A 279 -7.19 -12.87 28.07
CA SER A 279 -7.27 -14.29 27.68
C SER A 279 -6.42 -14.56 26.43
N PHE A 280 -5.15 -14.21 26.51
CA PHE A 280 -4.21 -14.32 25.41
C PHE A 280 -3.98 -15.77 25.01
N PHE A 281 -3.67 -16.63 25.96
CA PHE A 281 -3.41 -18.06 25.72
C PHE A 281 -3.79 -18.89 26.94
N GLU A 282 -4.61 -19.93 26.75
CA GLU A 282 -5.10 -20.82 27.84
C GLU A 282 -5.74 -20.07 29.03
N GLY A 283 -6.41 -18.96 28.77
CA GLY A 283 -7.05 -18.12 29.79
C GLY A 283 -6.11 -17.17 30.54
N GLU A 284 -4.80 -17.21 30.27
CA GLU A 284 -3.83 -16.26 30.84
C GLU A 284 -3.81 -14.96 30.04
N ASP A 285 -3.73 -13.84 30.75
CA ASP A 285 -3.56 -12.51 30.14
C ASP A 285 -2.11 -12.26 29.73
N PHE A 286 -1.92 -11.39 28.74
CA PHE A 286 -0.61 -10.91 28.31
C PHE A 286 -0.51 -9.41 28.58
N SER A 287 0.51 -8.99 29.32
CA SER A 287 0.79 -7.58 29.59
C SER A 287 2.29 -7.32 29.53
N GLU A 288 2.75 -6.64 28.48
CA GLU A 288 4.15 -6.26 28.30
C GLU A 288 4.27 -4.79 27.87
N THR A 289 5.46 -4.21 28.09
CA THR A 289 5.77 -2.86 27.58
C THR A 289 6.78 -2.94 26.44
N LEU A 290 6.44 -2.33 25.31
CA LEU A 290 7.35 -2.12 24.19
C LEU A 290 7.90 -0.70 24.24
N THR A 291 9.22 -0.54 24.29
CA THR A 291 9.86 0.78 24.21
C THR A 291 10.46 1.02 22.85
N ARG A 292 10.56 2.29 22.43
CA ARG A 292 11.19 2.69 21.17
C ARG A 292 12.67 2.27 21.12
N ALA A 293 13.36 2.29 22.26
CA ALA A 293 14.74 1.81 22.38
C ALA A 293 14.85 0.29 22.16
N LYS A 294 13.83 -0.48 22.56
CA LYS A 294 13.77 -1.93 22.37
C LYS A 294 13.41 -2.35 20.93
N LYS A 295 13.07 -1.39 20.05
CA LYS A 295 13.01 -1.58 18.58
C LYS A 295 14.39 -1.81 17.93
N THR A 296 15.45 -2.05 18.71
CA THR A 296 16.72 -2.56 18.16
C THR A 296 16.54 -3.85 17.35
N VAL A 297 15.48 -4.63 17.63
CA VAL A 297 15.12 -5.85 16.88
C VAL A 297 14.70 -5.61 15.41
N THR A 298 14.43 -4.36 15.02
CA THR A 298 14.11 -3.98 13.62
C THR A 298 15.18 -3.07 13.00
N LEU A 299 16.28 -2.77 13.70
CA LEU A 299 17.25 -1.77 13.25
C LEU A 299 18.01 -2.22 11.98
N ASP A 300 18.24 -3.52 11.82
CA ASP A 300 18.82 -4.10 10.60
C ASP A 300 17.93 -3.84 9.38
N LEU A 301 16.61 -4.05 9.51
CA LEU A 301 15.64 -3.78 8.44
C LEU A 301 15.51 -2.27 8.16
N PHE A 302 15.57 -1.42 9.19
CA PHE A 302 15.57 0.03 8.96
C PHE A 302 16.82 0.46 8.20
N ARG A 303 18.00 -0.06 8.54
CA ARG A 303 19.26 0.25 7.86
C ARG A 303 19.30 -0.29 6.44
N SER A 304 18.68 -1.44 6.17
CA SER A 304 18.67 -2.01 4.81
C SER A 304 17.96 -1.10 3.80
N THR A 305 17.01 -0.25 4.24
CA THR A 305 16.33 0.74 3.39
C THR A 305 17.29 1.74 2.74
N MET A 306 18.47 1.98 3.30
CA MET A 306 19.44 2.91 2.71
C MET A 306 20.18 2.33 1.50
N LYS A 307 20.20 1.00 1.35
CA LYS A 307 20.90 0.36 0.22
C LYS A 307 20.23 0.67 -1.12
N PRO A 308 18.88 0.55 -1.28
CA PRO A 308 18.22 0.98 -2.51
C PRO A 308 18.39 2.47 -2.80
N VAL A 309 18.33 3.33 -1.77
CA VAL A 309 18.57 4.78 -1.93
C VAL A 309 19.96 5.05 -2.53
N GLN A 310 21.00 4.40 -2.01
CA GLN A 310 22.36 4.55 -2.56
C GLN A 310 22.43 4.08 -4.01
N LYS A 311 21.86 2.91 -4.33
CA LYS A 311 21.85 2.38 -5.70
C LYS A 311 21.20 3.35 -6.69
N VAL A 312 20.08 3.98 -6.32
CA VAL A 312 19.34 4.91 -7.19
C VAL A 312 20.17 6.15 -7.50
N LEU A 313 20.88 6.67 -6.50
CA LEU A 313 21.83 7.77 -6.69
C LEU A 313 22.94 7.35 -7.66
N ASP A 314 23.53 6.16 -7.46
CA ASP A 314 24.60 5.64 -8.31
C ASP A 314 24.14 5.44 -9.76
N TYR A 315 22.95 4.85 -9.98
CA TYR A 315 22.39 4.64 -11.33
C TYR A 315 22.00 5.93 -12.04
N SER A 316 21.65 6.96 -11.28
CA SER A 316 21.26 8.26 -11.82
C SER A 316 22.45 9.20 -12.02
N ASP A 317 23.66 8.76 -11.67
CA ASP A 317 24.88 9.58 -11.62
C ASP A 317 24.66 10.88 -10.79
N LEU A 318 23.93 10.76 -9.69
CA LEU A 318 23.61 11.86 -8.79
C LEU A 318 24.30 11.67 -7.45
N LYS A 319 24.79 12.76 -6.87
CA LYS A 319 25.31 12.80 -5.51
C LYS A 319 24.20 13.26 -4.56
N LYS A 320 24.37 12.98 -3.27
CA LYS A 320 23.43 13.41 -2.22
C LYS A 320 23.10 14.91 -2.25
N PRO A 321 24.05 15.84 -2.51
CA PRO A 321 23.76 17.27 -2.62
C PRO A 321 22.93 17.65 -3.84
N ASP A 322 22.89 16.80 -4.88
CA ASP A 322 22.12 17.07 -6.10
C ASP A 322 20.62 16.80 -5.92
N ILE A 323 20.19 16.22 -4.78
CA ILE A 323 18.79 16.00 -4.49
C ILE A 323 18.19 17.27 -3.87
N ASP A 324 17.25 17.89 -4.59
CA ASP A 324 16.60 19.14 -4.19
C ASP A 324 15.54 18.91 -3.13
N GLU A 325 14.80 17.82 -3.21
CA GLU A 325 13.64 17.54 -2.36
C GLU A 325 13.57 16.04 -2.04
N ILE A 326 13.20 15.70 -0.81
CA ILE A 326 12.97 14.31 -0.39
C ILE A 326 11.51 14.17 0.01
N VAL A 327 10.74 13.31 -0.65
CA VAL A 327 9.32 13.08 -0.36
C VAL A 327 9.16 11.73 0.33
N LEU A 328 8.58 11.71 1.53
CA LEU A 328 8.29 10.48 2.27
C LEU A 328 6.86 10.03 2.02
N VAL A 329 6.68 8.77 1.63
CA VAL A 329 5.40 8.16 1.26
C VAL A 329 5.27 6.81 1.96
N GLY A 330 4.03 6.39 2.22
CA GLY A 330 3.74 5.13 2.89
C GLY A 330 3.82 5.25 4.42
N GLY A 331 2.87 4.60 5.11
CA GLY A 331 2.67 4.77 6.55
C GLY A 331 3.89 4.44 7.43
N SER A 332 4.81 3.58 6.96
CA SER A 332 6.01 3.23 7.73
C SER A 332 7.05 4.35 7.75
N THR A 333 6.96 5.36 6.87
CA THR A 333 7.79 6.56 6.95
C THR A 333 7.46 7.46 8.15
N ARG A 334 6.33 7.22 8.82
CA ARG A 334 6.00 7.87 10.11
C ARG A 334 6.91 7.40 11.25
N ILE A 335 7.67 6.31 11.07
CA ILE A 335 8.59 5.79 12.09
C ILE A 335 9.74 6.79 12.27
N PRO A 336 9.95 7.36 13.48
CA PRO A 336 10.97 8.38 13.70
C PRO A 336 12.39 7.93 13.34
N LYS A 337 12.70 6.64 13.53
CA LYS A 337 14.01 6.10 13.16
C LYS A 337 14.24 6.06 11.65
N ILE A 338 13.20 5.83 10.84
CA ILE A 338 13.29 5.89 9.38
C ILE A 338 13.57 7.33 8.96
N GLN A 339 12.80 8.30 9.46
CA GLN A 339 13.02 9.73 9.17
C GLN A 339 14.42 10.19 9.57
N GLN A 340 14.90 9.76 10.75
CA GLN A 340 16.26 10.02 11.20
C GLN A 340 17.30 9.44 10.24
N LEU A 341 17.15 8.18 9.82
CA LEU A 341 18.10 7.54 8.90
C LEU A 341 18.15 8.23 7.54
N VAL A 342 16.98 8.61 6.98
CA VAL A 342 16.92 9.38 5.73
C VAL A 342 17.62 10.73 5.90
N LYS A 343 17.32 11.46 6.97
CA LYS A 343 17.96 12.76 7.26
C LYS A 343 19.47 12.64 7.44
N GLU A 344 19.94 11.65 8.20
CA GLU A 344 21.37 11.35 8.39
C GLU A 344 22.04 11.00 7.06
N PHE A 345 21.38 10.18 6.23
CA PHE A 345 21.89 9.78 4.94
C PHE A 345 22.09 10.99 4.00
N PHE A 346 21.18 11.96 4.02
CA PHE A 346 21.27 13.20 3.24
C PHE A 346 21.90 14.37 4.03
N ASN A 347 22.82 14.09 4.95
CA ASN A 347 23.64 15.10 5.65
C ASN A 347 22.82 16.19 6.36
N GLY A 348 21.67 15.82 6.92
CA GLY A 348 20.80 16.75 7.66
C GLY A 348 19.66 17.35 6.85
N LYS A 349 19.55 17.08 5.54
CA LYS A 349 18.44 17.57 4.70
C LYS A 349 17.10 17.07 5.24
N GLU A 350 16.18 18.00 5.48
CA GLU A 350 14.83 17.69 5.95
C GLU A 350 13.95 17.17 4.79
N PRO A 351 13.17 16.11 5.01
CA PRO A 351 12.14 15.71 4.06
C PRO A 351 11.02 16.74 3.96
N CYS A 352 10.35 16.74 2.81
CA CYS A 352 9.22 17.58 2.52
C CYS A 352 8.08 17.35 3.51
N ARG A 353 7.48 18.46 3.94
CA ARG A 353 6.25 18.47 4.75
C ARG A 353 5.09 18.90 3.87
N GLY A 354 3.88 18.43 4.18
CA GLY A 354 2.66 18.88 3.51
C GLY A 354 1.94 17.83 2.66
N ILE A 355 2.49 16.62 2.56
CA ILE A 355 1.80 15.49 1.95
C ILE A 355 1.47 14.47 3.03
N ASN A 356 0.23 13.98 3.00
CA ASN A 356 -0.13 12.84 3.83
C ASN A 356 0.47 11.56 3.20
N PRO A 357 1.42 10.87 3.88
CA PRO A 357 2.10 9.71 3.31
C PRO A 357 1.14 8.55 3.00
N ASP A 358 -0.02 8.48 3.65
CA ASP A 358 -1.02 7.42 3.43
C ASP A 358 -1.99 7.72 2.26
N GLU A 359 -2.01 8.97 1.76
CA GLU A 359 -2.95 9.41 0.71
C GLU A 359 -2.23 9.85 -0.58
N ALA A 360 -0.91 10.08 -0.53
CA ALA A 360 -0.12 10.67 -1.62
C ALA A 360 -0.24 9.90 -2.94
N VAL A 361 -0.20 8.57 -2.87
CA VAL A 361 -0.27 7.69 -4.05
C VAL A 361 -1.65 7.79 -4.70
N ALA A 362 -2.71 7.61 -3.92
CA ALA A 362 -4.08 7.76 -4.42
C ALA A 362 -4.35 9.18 -4.95
N TYR A 363 -3.77 10.19 -4.31
CA TYR A 363 -3.87 11.58 -4.75
C TYR A 363 -3.30 11.77 -6.15
N GLY A 364 -2.05 11.35 -6.38
CA GLY A 364 -1.41 11.44 -7.69
C GLY A 364 -2.09 10.58 -8.76
N ALA A 365 -2.57 9.40 -8.38
CA ALA A 365 -3.37 8.55 -9.26
C ALA A 365 -4.68 9.25 -9.66
N ALA A 366 -5.32 9.98 -8.74
CA ALA A 366 -6.54 10.72 -9.02
C ALA A 366 -6.29 11.92 -9.94
N VAL A 367 -5.17 12.63 -9.79
CA VAL A 367 -4.75 13.68 -10.75
C VAL A 367 -4.60 13.08 -12.15
N GLN A 368 -3.86 11.96 -12.27
CA GLN A 368 -3.67 11.29 -13.55
C GLN A 368 -4.98 10.79 -14.16
N ALA A 369 -5.91 10.31 -13.32
CA ALA A 369 -7.25 9.91 -13.72
C ALA A 369 -8.07 11.09 -14.26
N GLY A 370 -8.00 12.26 -13.62
CA GLY A 370 -8.65 13.49 -14.09
C GLY A 370 -8.12 13.95 -15.46
N VAL A 371 -6.83 13.78 -15.72
CA VAL A 371 -6.25 14.08 -17.04
C VAL A 371 -6.76 13.13 -18.12
N LEU A 372 -7.01 11.87 -17.76
CA LEU A 372 -7.51 10.84 -18.67
C LEU A 372 -9.02 10.91 -18.90
N SER A 373 -9.80 11.41 -17.94
CA SER A 373 -11.25 11.54 -18.09
C SER A 373 -11.63 12.59 -19.14
N GLY A 374 -10.77 13.59 -19.37
CA GLY A 374 -11.03 14.67 -20.33
C GLY A 374 -12.26 15.52 -19.98
N ASP A 375 -12.79 15.37 -18.78
CA ASP A 375 -14.08 15.93 -18.36
C ASP A 375 -13.98 17.45 -18.19
N LYS A 376 -15.04 18.18 -18.57
CA LYS A 376 -15.07 19.66 -18.51
C LYS A 376 -14.93 20.22 -17.08
N ASP A 377 -15.24 19.39 -16.08
CA ASP A 377 -15.16 19.73 -14.64
C ASP A 377 -13.73 19.61 -14.06
N THR A 378 -12.75 19.20 -14.88
CA THR A 378 -11.34 19.07 -14.46
C THR A 378 -10.56 20.38 -14.48
N GLY A 379 -11.17 21.50 -14.90
CA GLY A 379 -10.60 22.84 -14.78
C GLY A 379 -9.16 22.96 -15.27
N ARG A 380 -8.95 23.15 -16.58
CA ARG A 380 -7.66 23.54 -17.20
C ARG A 380 -6.43 22.67 -16.84
N LEU A 381 -6.60 21.42 -16.41
CA LEU A 381 -5.53 20.41 -16.45
C LEU A 381 -5.23 20.05 -17.92
N SER A 382 -4.37 20.82 -18.60
CA SER A 382 -3.83 20.37 -19.90
C SER A 382 -2.62 19.48 -19.68
N SER A 383 -2.47 18.44 -20.52
CA SER A 383 -1.41 17.43 -20.50
C SER A 383 0.03 18.00 -20.52
N SER A 384 0.19 19.30 -20.75
CA SER A 384 1.45 20.05 -20.69
C SER A 384 1.91 20.42 -19.28
N HIS A 385 1.09 20.23 -18.24
CA HIS A 385 1.44 20.56 -16.85
C HIS A 385 2.07 19.40 -16.06
N ILE A 386 2.19 18.20 -16.67
CA ILE A 386 2.58 16.95 -15.98
C ILE A 386 3.87 16.35 -16.56
N ILE A 387 4.53 17.03 -17.51
CA ILE A 387 5.82 16.58 -18.08
C ILE A 387 6.96 17.27 -17.33
#